data_AF-A0A6H1C970-F1
#
_entry.id   AF-A0A6H1C970-F1
#
_cell.length_a   1.000
_cell.length_b   1.000
_cell.length_c   1.000
_cell.angle_alpha   90.00
_cell.angle_beta   90.00
_cell.angle_gamma   90.00
#
_symmetry.space_group_name_H-M   'P 1'
#
loop_
_entity.id
_entity.type
_entity.pdbx_description
1 polymer ?
#
loop_
_entity_poly.entity_id
_entity_poly.type
_entity_poly.pdbx_seq_one_letter_code
_entity_poly.pdbx_strand_id
1 'polypeptide(L)'
;MTYIDLDRHQSTGTDNHTEARPGLSTVKLYIADYMLRHGDGSTRDRQLARQMIQDSDDHAASLAYAKYPQSIDATAAEFELSSTHGDHRWGISTTSTADTAAFLEAKKTIDPASPILDWMSTAAPVAADGTVQDWGTFLVPGTVGTKWGWSDYGPTVVASTSFGDDFVIAAITYGTIDEHTGDILDALPDTHTDSSDAAA
;
A
#
# COMPACT_ATOMS: atom_id res chain seq x y z
N MET A 1 -3.84 6.71 -9.88
CA MET A 1 -3.04 5.47 -9.91
C MET A 1 -1.59 5.85 -10.17
N THR A 2 -0.65 5.11 -9.58
CA THR A 2 0.79 5.15 -9.88
C THR A 2 1.26 3.73 -10.15
N TYR A 3 2.06 3.52 -11.19
CA TYR A 3 2.76 2.28 -11.50
C TYR A 3 4.26 2.58 -11.66
N ILE A 4 5.11 1.80 -10.99
CA ILE A 4 6.57 1.91 -11.06
C ILE A 4 7.10 0.60 -11.62
N ASP A 5 7.77 0.69 -12.76
CA ASP A 5 8.61 -0.37 -13.32
C ASP A 5 10.00 -0.28 -12.65
N LEU A 6 10.33 -1.27 -11.84
CA LEU A 6 11.55 -1.31 -11.03
C LEU A 6 12.79 -1.64 -11.86
N ASP A 7 12.64 -2.37 -12.96
CA ASP A 7 13.75 -2.72 -13.85
C ASP A 7 14.18 -1.50 -14.66
N ARG A 8 13.21 -0.67 -15.07
CA ARG A 8 13.45 0.54 -15.86
C ARG A 8 13.60 1.80 -15.01
N HIS A 9 13.32 1.73 -13.71
CA HIS A 9 13.19 2.88 -12.81
C HIS A 9 12.28 3.97 -13.40
N GLN A 10 11.15 3.56 -13.98
CA GLN A 10 10.19 4.46 -14.61
C GLN A 10 8.87 4.44 -13.84
N SER A 11 8.39 5.63 -13.51
CA SER A 11 7.09 5.83 -12.87
C SER A 11 6.10 6.43 -13.88
N THR A 12 4.91 5.86 -13.92
CA THR A 12 3.76 6.37 -14.67
C THR A 12 2.58 6.54 -13.73
N GLY A 13 1.70 7.49 -13.99
CA GLY A 13 0.52 7.68 -13.16
C GLY A 13 -0.48 8.62 -13.80
N THR A 14 -1.67 8.65 -13.21
CA THR A 14 -2.73 9.61 -13.59
C THR A 14 -2.33 11.03 -13.18
N ASP A 15 -2.88 12.06 -13.84
CA ASP A 15 -2.54 13.47 -13.57
C ASP A 15 -2.62 13.87 -12.08
N ASN A 16 -3.49 13.20 -11.34
CA ASN A 16 -3.77 13.44 -9.93
C ASN A 16 -3.09 12.43 -8.98
N HIS A 17 -2.07 11.71 -9.42
CA HIS A 17 -1.42 10.65 -8.65
C HIS A 17 -0.61 11.14 -7.43
N THR A 18 -0.27 12.43 -7.40
CA THR A 18 0.42 13.13 -6.30
C THR A 18 -0.54 13.86 -5.38
N GLU A 19 -1.85 13.82 -5.63
CA GLU A 19 -2.84 14.48 -4.79
C GLU A 19 -3.02 13.72 -3.47
N ALA A 20 -2.94 14.44 -2.34
CA ALA A 20 -3.25 13.89 -1.03
C ALA A 20 -4.75 13.53 -0.92
N ARG A 21 -5.02 12.28 -0.56
CA ARG A 21 -6.36 11.69 -0.37
C ARG A 21 -6.40 10.90 0.93
N PRO A 22 -7.59 10.49 1.42
CA PRO A 22 -7.68 9.58 2.56
C PRO A 22 -6.80 8.35 2.33
N GLY A 23 -5.87 8.10 3.25
CA GLY A 23 -4.96 6.96 3.16
C GLY A 23 -5.55 5.65 3.70
N LEU A 24 -6.71 5.70 4.37
CA LEU A 24 -7.46 4.53 4.80
C LEU A 24 -6.55 3.50 5.52
N SER A 25 -6.71 2.20 5.24
CA SER A 25 -5.84 1.17 5.80
C SER A 25 -4.46 1.05 5.13
N THR A 26 -4.14 1.80 4.06
CA THR A 26 -2.78 1.74 3.48
C THR A 26 -1.76 2.45 4.36
N VAL A 27 -2.16 3.46 5.15
CA VAL A 27 -1.25 4.15 6.09
C VAL A 27 -0.69 3.24 7.19
N LYS A 28 -1.31 2.09 7.43
CA LYS A 28 -0.80 1.05 8.34
C LYS A 28 0.60 0.55 7.93
N LEU A 29 0.96 0.66 6.64
CA LEU A 29 2.32 0.41 6.15
C LEU A 29 3.34 1.33 6.83
N TYR A 30 3.03 2.62 6.92
CA TYR A 30 3.91 3.62 7.53
C TYR A 30 4.03 3.45 9.04
N ILE A 31 2.92 3.10 9.70
CA ILE A 31 2.90 2.82 11.14
C ILE A 31 3.74 1.57 11.45
N ALA A 32 3.53 0.50 10.68
CA ALA A 32 4.29 -0.75 10.83
C ALA A 32 5.79 -0.54 10.63
N ASP A 33 6.18 0.23 9.61
CA ASP A 33 7.59 0.51 9.33
C ASP A 33 8.25 1.29 10.46
N TYR A 34 7.58 2.34 10.95
CA TYR A 34 8.05 3.10 12.11
C TYR A 34 8.27 2.19 13.32
N MET A 35 7.28 1.34 13.65
CA MET A 35 7.39 0.44 14.81
C MET A 35 8.56 -0.54 14.68
N LEU A 36 8.81 -1.06 13.49
CA LEU A 36 9.86 -2.05 13.26
C LEU A 36 11.26 -1.44 13.34
N ARG A 37 11.43 -0.18 12.91
CA ARG A 37 12.75 0.45 12.80
C ARG A 37 13.07 1.41 13.95
N HIS A 38 12.05 2.07 14.48
CA HIS A 38 12.15 3.15 15.48
C HIS A 38 11.35 2.87 16.76
N GLY A 39 10.53 1.82 16.79
CA GLY A 39 9.80 1.40 17.97
C GLY A 39 10.72 0.88 19.08
N ASP A 40 10.13 0.41 20.18
CA ASP A 40 10.90 -0.06 21.35
C ASP A 40 11.47 -1.48 21.20
N GLY A 41 11.34 -2.06 20.01
CA GLY A 41 11.81 -3.42 19.70
C GLY A 41 10.99 -4.52 20.39
N SER A 42 9.84 -4.20 21.00
CA SER A 42 9.02 -5.18 21.69
C SER A 42 8.40 -6.20 20.73
N THR A 43 8.27 -7.44 21.21
CA THR A 43 7.51 -8.48 20.47
C THR A 43 6.06 -8.06 20.24
N ARG A 44 5.50 -7.23 21.13
CA ARG A 44 4.15 -6.68 20.98
C ARG A 44 4.05 -5.77 19.75
N ASP A 45 5.04 -4.90 19.53
CA ASP A 45 5.05 -4.04 18.35
C ASP A 45 5.12 -4.86 17.06
N ARG A 46 6.01 -5.86 17.02
CA ARG A 46 6.08 -6.77 15.87
C ARG A 46 4.76 -7.52 15.63
N GLN A 47 4.09 -7.96 16.68
CA GLN A 47 2.79 -8.63 16.57
C GLN A 47 1.70 -7.69 16.04
N LEU A 48 1.61 -6.48 16.58
CA LEU A 48 0.66 -5.46 16.14
C LEU A 48 0.90 -5.06 14.69
N ALA A 49 2.17 -4.84 14.32
CA ALA A 49 2.57 -4.55 12.95
C ALA A 49 2.14 -5.66 11.98
N ARG A 50 2.35 -6.93 12.35
CA ARG A 50 1.86 -8.07 11.56
C ARG A 50 0.34 -8.04 11.39
N GLN A 51 -0.42 -7.86 12.48
CA GLN A 51 -1.88 -7.83 12.44
C GLN A 51 -2.42 -6.68 11.58
N MET A 52 -1.79 -5.50 11.65
CA MET A 52 -2.14 -4.37 10.81
C MET A 52 -1.96 -4.65 9.31
N ILE A 53 -0.92 -5.39 8.93
CA ILE A 53 -0.61 -5.65 7.52
C ILE A 53 -1.36 -6.88 7.00
N GLN A 54 -1.26 -8.02 7.69
CA GLN A 54 -1.89 -9.28 7.24
C GLN A 54 -3.41 -9.25 7.38
N ASP A 55 -3.91 -8.83 8.54
CA ASP A 55 -5.33 -8.93 8.90
C ASP A 55 -6.06 -7.59 8.71
N SER A 56 -5.36 -6.53 8.30
CA SER A 56 -5.88 -5.16 8.24
C SER A 56 -6.50 -4.69 9.56
N ASP A 57 -6.02 -5.16 10.71
CA ASP A 57 -6.64 -4.96 12.02
C ASP A 57 -6.59 -3.50 12.51
N ASP A 58 -7.77 -2.87 12.64
CA ASP A 58 -7.97 -1.50 13.12
C ASP A 58 -7.69 -1.31 14.61
N HIS A 59 -7.96 -2.33 15.41
CA HIS A 59 -7.63 -2.29 16.84
C HIS A 59 -6.12 -2.29 17.02
N ALA A 60 -5.41 -3.11 16.24
CA ALA A 60 -3.95 -3.12 16.23
C ALA A 60 -3.38 -1.77 15.80
N ALA A 61 -3.93 -1.16 14.74
CA ALA A 61 -3.54 0.17 14.27
C ALA A 61 -3.80 1.26 15.31
N SER A 62 -4.94 1.20 15.99
CA SER A 62 -5.28 2.18 17.02
C SER A 62 -4.35 2.09 18.24
N LEU A 63 -3.97 0.88 18.67
CA LEU A 63 -2.99 0.70 19.75
C LEU A 63 -1.60 1.17 19.33
N ALA A 64 -1.17 0.82 18.12
CA ALA A 64 0.12 1.23 17.56
C ALA A 64 0.24 2.76 17.45
N TYR A 65 -0.77 3.40 16.85
CA TYR A 65 -0.78 4.84 16.64
C TYR A 65 -0.92 5.64 17.95
N ALA A 66 -1.65 5.11 18.93
CA ALA A 66 -1.69 5.72 20.27
C ALA A 66 -0.32 5.69 20.97
N LYS A 67 0.46 4.63 20.75
CA LYS A 67 1.83 4.51 21.27
C LYS A 67 2.82 5.37 20.48
N TYR A 68 2.64 5.47 19.17
CA TYR A 68 3.52 6.19 18.24
C TYR A 68 2.73 7.17 17.35
N PRO A 69 2.22 8.28 17.91
CA PRO A 69 1.38 9.22 17.16
C PRO A 69 2.11 9.92 16.01
N GLN A 70 3.45 10.01 16.07
CA GLN A 70 4.31 10.56 15.02
C GLN A 70 4.62 9.59 13.88
N SER A 71 4.18 8.33 13.97
CA SER A 71 4.67 7.24 13.10
C SER A 71 4.45 7.51 11.60
N ILE A 72 3.32 8.08 11.21
CA ILE A 72 3.05 8.40 9.81
C ILE A 72 3.96 9.54 9.32
N ASP A 73 4.00 10.67 10.04
CA ASP A 73 4.80 11.84 9.65
C ASP A 73 6.31 11.53 9.66
N ALA A 74 6.79 10.74 10.62
CA ALA A 74 8.20 10.37 10.71
C ALA A 74 8.60 9.45 9.55
N THR A 75 7.78 8.47 9.20
CA THR A 75 8.01 7.62 8.02
C THR A 75 7.91 8.45 6.74
N ALA A 76 6.92 9.35 6.63
CA ALA A 76 6.79 10.24 5.47
C ALA A 76 8.03 11.12 5.28
N ALA A 77 8.58 11.70 6.35
CA ALA A 77 9.79 12.49 6.28
C ALA A 77 11.01 11.66 5.85
N GLU A 78 11.12 10.41 6.32
CA GLU A 78 12.26 9.54 5.99
C GLU A 78 12.24 9.04 4.55
N PHE A 79 11.07 8.80 3.99
CA PHE A 79 10.89 8.34 2.60
C PHE A 79 10.53 9.48 1.63
N GLU A 80 10.60 10.74 2.07
CA GLU A 80 10.30 11.94 1.28
C GLU A 80 8.87 11.95 0.68
N LEU A 81 7.90 11.40 1.42
CA LEU A 81 6.49 11.24 1.01
C LEU A 81 5.71 12.55 1.22
N SER A 82 5.79 13.44 0.24
CA SER A 82 5.31 14.83 0.33
C SER A 82 3.81 15.02 0.58
N SER A 83 2.98 14.02 0.28
CA SER A 83 1.51 14.07 0.40
C SER A 83 0.99 13.17 1.53
N THR A 84 1.89 12.58 2.30
CA THR A 84 1.59 11.65 3.38
C THR A 84 1.69 12.37 4.72
N HIS A 85 0.56 12.45 5.42
CA HIS A 85 0.47 13.20 6.67
C HIS A 85 -0.36 12.45 7.70
N GLY A 86 0.18 12.37 8.91
CA GLY A 86 -0.54 11.93 10.10
C GLY A 86 -1.65 12.92 10.47
N ASP A 87 -2.63 12.43 11.23
CA ASP A 87 -3.65 13.28 11.85
C ASP A 87 -3.89 12.79 13.29
N HIS A 88 -4.84 13.37 14.02
CA HIS A 88 -5.20 12.97 15.39
C HIS A 88 -5.65 11.50 15.50
N ARG A 89 -6.07 10.88 14.40
CA ARG A 89 -6.33 9.44 14.27
C ARG A 89 -5.78 8.93 12.95
N TRP A 90 -5.15 7.75 12.97
CA TRP A 90 -4.57 7.14 11.78
C TRP A 90 -5.56 6.99 10.62
N GLY A 91 -6.83 6.65 10.90
CA GLY A 91 -7.82 6.33 9.87
C GLY A 91 -8.27 7.53 9.01
N ILE A 92 -7.92 8.75 9.40
CA ILE A 92 -8.20 9.96 8.62
C ILE A 92 -6.92 10.64 8.09
N SER A 93 -5.75 10.01 8.30
CA SER A 93 -4.50 10.44 7.71
C SER A 93 -4.56 10.39 6.18
N THR A 94 -3.71 11.19 5.53
CA THR A 94 -3.70 11.29 4.07
C THR A 94 -2.43 10.68 3.47
N THR A 95 -2.51 10.26 2.21
CA THR A 95 -1.38 9.90 1.35
C THR A 95 -1.76 10.10 -0.12
N SER A 96 -0.81 9.93 -1.03
CA SER A 96 -1.05 9.88 -2.47
C SER A 96 -0.71 8.50 -3.03
N THR A 97 -1.15 8.18 -4.24
CA THR A 97 -0.72 6.93 -4.89
C THR A 97 0.76 6.96 -5.24
N ALA A 98 1.31 8.15 -5.55
CA ALA A 98 2.74 8.33 -5.77
C ALA A 98 3.56 8.02 -4.52
N ASP A 99 3.15 8.55 -3.36
CA ASP A 99 3.83 8.31 -2.09
C ASP A 99 3.76 6.84 -1.65
N THR A 100 2.57 6.22 -1.78
CA THR A 100 2.41 4.81 -1.43
C THR A 100 3.28 3.90 -2.31
N ALA A 101 3.36 4.21 -3.61
CA ALA A 101 4.21 3.46 -4.53
C ALA A 101 5.71 3.69 -4.25
N ALA A 102 6.13 4.94 -4.04
CA ALA A 102 7.52 5.29 -3.71
C ALA A 102 7.98 4.60 -2.41
N PHE A 103 7.12 4.51 -1.40
CA PHE A 103 7.42 3.77 -0.18
C PHE A 103 7.70 2.29 -0.47
N LEU A 104 6.85 1.60 -1.24
CA LEU A 104 7.07 0.18 -1.56
C LEU A 104 8.28 -0.04 -2.46
N GLU A 105 8.54 0.84 -3.43
CA GLU A 105 9.76 0.81 -4.23
C GLU A 105 11.00 0.91 -3.33
N ALA A 106 11.00 1.85 -2.39
CA ALA A 106 12.09 2.02 -1.43
C ALA A 106 12.25 0.79 -0.53
N LYS A 107 11.15 0.19 -0.03
CA LYS A 107 11.22 -1.08 0.71
C LYS A 107 11.85 -2.18 -0.14
N LYS A 108 11.42 -2.37 -1.39
CA LYS A 108 11.98 -3.38 -2.27
C LYS A 108 13.46 -3.16 -2.61
N THR A 109 13.89 -1.92 -2.70
CA THR A 109 15.26 -1.57 -3.12
C THR A 109 16.24 -1.56 -1.95
N ILE A 110 15.83 -1.02 -0.79
CA ILE A 110 16.72 -0.73 0.34
C ILE A 110 16.55 -1.74 1.49
N ASP A 111 15.35 -2.32 1.65
CA ASP A 111 15.03 -3.30 2.70
C ASP A 111 14.19 -4.47 2.15
N PRO A 112 14.69 -5.24 1.16
CA PRO A 112 13.93 -6.32 0.51
C PRO A 112 13.56 -7.46 1.47
N ALA A 113 14.25 -7.56 2.61
CA ALA A 113 13.94 -8.53 3.67
C ALA A 113 12.93 -8.00 4.69
N SER A 114 12.30 -6.84 4.43
CA SER A 114 11.34 -6.24 5.35
C SER A 114 10.20 -7.21 5.68
N PRO A 115 9.86 -7.38 6.97
CA PRO A 115 8.68 -8.15 7.37
C PRO A 115 7.37 -7.61 6.76
N ILE A 116 7.31 -6.34 6.39
CA ILE A 116 6.12 -5.74 5.77
C ILE A 116 5.84 -6.38 4.41
N LEU A 117 6.88 -6.64 3.60
CA LEU A 117 6.72 -7.26 2.29
C LEU A 117 6.22 -8.72 2.43
N ASP A 118 6.78 -9.46 3.39
CA ASP A 118 6.33 -10.82 3.73
C ASP A 118 4.87 -10.83 4.24
N TRP A 119 4.49 -9.87 5.05
CA TRP A 119 3.12 -9.77 5.56
C TRP A 119 2.11 -9.35 4.49
N MET A 120 2.50 -8.53 3.52
CA MET A 120 1.68 -8.22 2.36
C MET A 120 1.51 -9.43 1.43
N SER A 121 2.54 -10.26 1.26
CA SER A 121 2.45 -11.48 0.43
C SER A 121 1.67 -12.62 1.07
N THR A 122 1.49 -12.54 2.38
CA THR A 122 0.72 -13.50 3.19
C THR A 122 -0.51 -12.85 3.83
N ALA A 123 -1.03 -11.79 3.21
CA ALA A 123 -2.23 -11.12 3.68
C ALA A 123 -3.42 -12.10 3.77
N ALA A 124 -4.24 -11.95 4.82
CA ALA A 124 -5.38 -12.81 5.05
C ALA A 124 -6.42 -12.61 3.92
N PRO A 125 -7.07 -13.67 3.40
CA PRO A 125 -8.11 -13.51 2.38
C PRO A 125 -9.31 -12.66 2.84
N VAL A 126 -9.51 -12.57 4.15
CA VAL A 126 -10.56 -11.78 4.80
C VAL A 126 -9.92 -11.00 5.94
N ALA A 127 -10.13 -9.69 5.96
CA ALA A 127 -9.66 -8.79 7.02
C ALA A 127 -10.38 -9.06 8.36
N ALA A 128 -9.84 -8.50 9.44
CA ALA A 128 -10.36 -8.67 10.79
C ALA A 128 -11.82 -8.21 10.97
N ASP A 129 -12.30 -7.29 10.13
CA ASP A 129 -13.66 -6.77 10.12
C ASP A 129 -14.62 -7.58 9.21
N GLY A 130 -14.12 -8.58 8.48
CA GLY A 130 -14.88 -9.39 7.55
C GLY A 130 -14.80 -8.97 6.09
N THR A 131 -14.06 -7.91 5.75
CA THR A 131 -13.88 -7.46 4.37
C THR A 131 -13.02 -8.44 3.57
N VAL A 132 -13.51 -8.89 2.40
CA VAL A 132 -12.74 -9.75 1.49
C VAL A 132 -11.61 -8.95 0.83
N GLN A 133 -10.42 -9.55 0.72
CA GLN A 133 -9.19 -8.93 0.23
C GLN A 133 -8.70 -9.61 -1.06
N ASP A 134 -9.47 -9.49 -2.16
CA ASP A 134 -9.20 -10.14 -3.46
C ASP A 134 -9.45 -9.24 -4.69
N TRP A 135 -9.31 -7.93 -4.53
CA TRP A 135 -9.68 -6.92 -5.53
C TRP A 135 -8.59 -5.87 -5.80
N GLY A 136 -8.82 -5.00 -6.79
CA GLY A 136 -7.93 -3.91 -7.14
C GLY A 136 -6.57 -4.39 -7.66
N THR A 137 -5.47 -3.82 -7.14
CA THR A 137 -4.11 -4.14 -7.57
C THR A 137 -3.72 -5.60 -7.33
N PHE A 138 -4.44 -6.32 -6.46
CA PHE A 138 -4.26 -7.76 -6.25
C PHE A 138 -4.45 -8.59 -7.53
N LEU A 139 -5.34 -8.14 -8.42
CA LEU A 139 -5.69 -8.85 -9.65
C LEU A 139 -4.71 -8.58 -10.81
N VAL A 140 -3.71 -7.71 -10.59
CA VAL A 140 -2.67 -7.45 -11.58
C VAL A 140 -1.76 -8.68 -11.71
N PRO A 141 -1.50 -9.19 -12.93
CA PRO A 141 -0.60 -10.32 -13.13
C PRO A 141 0.78 -10.09 -12.52
N GLY A 142 1.30 -11.11 -11.84
CA GLY A 142 2.61 -11.03 -11.19
C GLY A 142 2.61 -10.37 -9.81
N THR A 143 1.45 -9.92 -9.29
CA THR A 143 1.35 -9.42 -7.91
C THR A 143 1.76 -10.50 -6.91
N VAL A 144 2.69 -10.13 -6.02
CA VAL A 144 3.22 -10.98 -4.94
C VAL A 144 2.58 -10.63 -3.60
N GLY A 145 2.39 -9.34 -3.30
CA GLY A 145 1.79 -8.90 -2.05
C GLY A 145 0.97 -7.63 -2.21
N THR A 146 -0.07 -7.49 -1.38
CA THR A 146 -1.04 -6.40 -1.47
C THR A 146 -1.43 -5.87 -0.10
N LYS A 147 -1.71 -4.57 -0.02
CA LYS A 147 -2.44 -3.95 1.09
C LYS A 147 -3.62 -3.15 0.55
N TRP A 148 -4.79 -3.38 1.13
CA TRP A 148 -6.02 -2.69 0.80
C TRP A 148 -6.40 -1.64 1.84
N GLY A 149 -7.26 -0.70 1.46
CA GLY A 149 -7.96 0.21 2.36
C GLY A 149 -9.32 0.59 1.83
N TRP A 150 -10.28 0.76 2.74
CA TRP A 150 -11.65 1.13 2.45
C TRP A 150 -12.14 2.10 3.54
N SER A 151 -13.07 2.96 3.17
CA SER A 151 -13.76 3.85 4.10
C SER A 151 -14.85 3.09 4.87
N ASP A 152 -14.80 3.10 6.21
CA ASP A 152 -15.91 2.60 7.03
C ASP A 152 -17.07 3.58 7.11
N TYR A 153 -16.79 4.87 6.91
CA TYR A 153 -17.74 5.97 7.03
C TYR A 153 -17.48 7.04 5.98
N GLY A 154 -18.54 7.79 5.62
CA GLY A 154 -18.45 8.91 4.69
C GLY A 154 -18.56 8.47 3.22
N PRO A 155 -17.98 9.24 2.28
CA PRO A 155 -17.93 8.86 0.87
C PRO A 155 -17.24 7.51 0.70
N THR A 156 -17.72 6.69 -0.24
CA THR A 156 -17.05 5.44 -0.59
C THR A 156 -15.70 5.77 -1.22
N VAL A 157 -14.63 5.41 -0.51
CA VAL A 157 -13.26 5.50 -1.00
C VAL A 157 -12.59 4.16 -0.78
N VAL A 158 -11.93 3.65 -1.80
CA VAL A 158 -11.15 2.41 -1.73
C VAL A 158 -9.77 2.64 -2.31
N ALA A 159 -8.81 1.88 -1.78
CA ALA A 159 -7.41 1.95 -2.13
C ALA A 159 -6.81 0.54 -2.13
N SER A 160 -5.90 0.29 -3.06
CA SER A 160 -5.08 -0.90 -3.04
C SER A 160 -3.67 -0.56 -3.54
N THR A 161 -2.68 -1.20 -2.92
CA THR A 161 -1.28 -1.08 -3.33
C THR A 161 -0.63 -2.45 -3.31
N SER A 162 0.16 -2.75 -4.33
CA SER A 162 0.78 -4.05 -4.53
C SER A 162 2.21 -3.92 -5.02
N PHE A 163 2.96 -4.99 -4.84
CA PHE A 163 4.23 -5.19 -5.52
C PHE A 163 4.27 -6.58 -6.19
N GLY A 164 4.91 -6.65 -7.36
CA GLY A 164 5.34 -7.89 -8.01
C GLY A 164 6.84 -8.08 -7.87
N ASP A 165 7.49 -8.85 -8.74
CA ASP A 165 8.96 -8.98 -8.76
C ASP A 165 9.65 -7.75 -9.35
N ASP A 166 9.06 -7.16 -10.37
CA ASP A 166 9.58 -6.08 -11.22
C ASP A 166 8.74 -4.80 -11.18
N PHE A 167 7.65 -4.77 -10.40
CA PHE A 167 6.79 -3.59 -10.31
C PHE A 167 6.28 -3.26 -8.90
N VAL A 168 5.83 -2.02 -8.77
CA VAL A 168 4.95 -1.53 -7.70
C VAL A 168 3.76 -0.81 -8.33
N ILE A 169 2.57 -0.98 -7.78
CA ILE A 169 1.37 -0.27 -8.22
C ILE A 169 0.55 0.19 -7.02
N ALA A 170 0.02 1.41 -7.08
CA ALA A 170 -0.90 1.95 -6.09
C ALA A 170 -2.07 2.68 -6.76
N ALA A 171 -3.27 2.50 -6.22
CA ALA A 171 -4.47 3.14 -6.71
C ALA A 171 -5.37 3.58 -5.55
N ILE A 172 -6.12 4.67 -5.76
CA ILE A 172 -7.16 5.18 -4.86
C ILE A 172 -8.31 5.67 -5.75
N THR A 173 -9.53 5.20 -5.46
CA THR A 173 -10.75 5.56 -6.19
C THR A 173 -11.78 6.08 -5.19
N TYR A 174 -12.34 7.26 -5.47
CA TYR A 174 -13.59 7.70 -4.86
C TYR A 174 -14.73 6.98 -5.59
N GLY A 175 -15.12 5.81 -5.06
CA GLY A 175 -16.04 4.89 -5.71
C GLY A 175 -15.99 3.51 -5.06
N THR A 176 -16.66 2.57 -5.71
CA THR A 176 -16.80 1.18 -5.30
C THR A 176 -15.54 0.35 -5.57
N ILE A 177 -15.46 -0.84 -4.97
CA ILE A 177 -14.42 -1.85 -5.26
C ILE A 177 -14.42 -2.24 -6.75
N ASP A 178 -15.61 -2.34 -7.36
CA ASP A 178 -15.74 -2.72 -8.77
C ASP A 178 -15.21 -1.63 -9.70
N GLU A 179 -15.57 -0.36 -9.46
CA GLU A 179 -15.03 0.78 -10.21
C GLU A 179 -13.51 0.87 -10.05
N HIS A 180 -13.03 0.74 -8.81
CA HIS A 180 -11.59 0.74 -8.53
C HIS A 180 -10.84 -0.38 -9.27
N THR A 181 -11.41 -1.58 -9.29
CA THR A 181 -10.82 -2.73 -9.96
C THR A 181 -10.85 -2.56 -11.48
N GLY A 182 -11.97 -2.11 -12.04
CA GLY A 182 -12.10 -1.81 -13.47
C GLY A 182 -11.09 -0.76 -13.93
N ASP A 183 -11.01 0.37 -13.23
CA ASP A 183 -10.09 1.47 -13.54
C ASP A 183 -8.62 1.00 -13.58
N ILE A 184 -8.21 0.12 -12.65
CA ILE A 184 -6.85 -0.41 -12.62
C ILE A 184 -6.59 -1.32 -13.82
N LEU A 185 -7.48 -2.28 -14.08
CA LEU A 185 -7.30 -3.27 -15.13
C LEU A 185 -7.36 -2.63 -16.53
N ASP A 186 -8.19 -1.61 -16.71
CA ASP A 186 -8.31 -0.85 -17.96
C ASP A 186 -7.11 0.09 -18.19
N ALA A 187 -6.44 0.56 -17.12
CA ALA A 187 -5.32 1.49 -17.21
C ALA A 187 -3.95 0.80 -17.42
N LEU A 188 -3.87 -0.51 -17.22
CA LEU A 188 -2.63 -1.24 -17.46
C LEU A 188 -2.38 -1.33 -18.97
N PRO A 189 -1.16 -1.00 -19.44
CA PRO A 189 -0.83 -1.17 -20.84
C PRO A 189 -0.99 -2.65 -21.20
N ASP A 190 -1.59 -2.95 -22.37
CA ASP A 190 -1.61 -4.29 -22.93
C ASP A 190 -0.19 -4.86 -22.85
N THR A 191 0.05 -5.78 -21.93
CA THR A 191 1.27 -6.56 -21.87
C THR A 191 1.20 -7.62 -22.96
N HIS A 192 1.00 -7.18 -24.20
CA HIS A 192 1.28 -7.98 -25.37
C HIS A 192 2.77 -8.26 -25.35
N THR A 193 3.09 -9.48 -24.92
CA THR A 193 4.34 -10.17 -25.17
C THR A 193 4.81 -9.88 -26.59
N ASP A 194 5.78 -8.99 -26.75
CA ASP A 194 6.70 -9.06 -27.88
C ASP A 194 7.53 -10.34 -27.64
N SER A 195 6.90 -11.47 -28.00
CA SER A 195 7.62 -12.68 -28.32
C SER A 195 8.42 -12.31 -29.56
N SER A 196 9.71 -12.02 -29.36
CA SER A 196 10.63 -11.87 -30.45
C SER A 196 10.46 -13.04 -31.40
N ASP A 197 10.09 -12.73 -32.65
CA ASP A 197 10.31 -13.59 -33.80
C ASP A 197 11.82 -13.81 -33.91
N ALA A 198 12.32 -14.80 -33.17
CA ALA A 198 13.53 -15.52 -33.48
C ALA A 198 13.11 -16.80 -34.20
N ALA A 199 12.69 -16.65 -35.45
CA ALA A 199 12.49 -17.75 -36.37
C ALA A 199 13.42 -17.59 -37.59
N ALA A 200 14.42 -18.48 -37.61
CA ALA A 200 15.15 -19.05 -38.74
C ALA A 200 15.99 -18.15 -39.66
#